data_AF-A0A7J4MTY7-F1
#
_entry.id   AF-A0A7J4MTY7-F1
#
_cell.length_a   1.000
_cell.length_b   1.000
_cell.length_c   1.000
_cell.angle_alpha   90.00
_cell.angle_beta   90.00
_cell.angle_gamma   90.00
#
_symmetry.space_group_name_H-M   'P 1'
#
loop_
_entity.id
_entity.type
_entity.pdbx_description
1 polymer ?
#
loop_
_entity_poly.entity_id
_entity_poly.type
_entity_poly.pdbx_seq_one_letter_code
_entity_poly.pdbx_strand_id
1 'polypeptide(L)' 'IPGLVVLGLWSLKTQGTLPGPWELLVMGLLPFIPGDILKITGAAALTRAITPKEPYGEEIDIQKAEGWRVP' A
#
# COMPACT_ATOMS: atom_id res chain seq x y z
N ILE A 1 -1.05 13.01 -10.94
CA ILE A 1 -0.30 12.81 -9.68
C ILE A 1 0.37 14.14 -9.34
N PRO A 2 -0.07 14.85 -8.28
CA PRO A 2 0.44 16.20 -7.96
C PRO A 2 1.98 16.28 -7.93
N GLY A 3 2.66 15.27 -7.37
CA GLY A 3 4.12 15.21 -7.34
C GLY A 3 4.80 15.19 -8.72
N LEU A 4 4.24 14.48 -9.71
CA LEU A 4 4.80 14.44 -11.08
C LEU A 4 4.62 15.78 -11.80
N VAL A 5 3.50 16.47 -11.55
CA VAL A 5 3.25 17.81 -12.12
C VAL A 5 4.25 18.81 -11.57
N VAL A 6 4.49 18.80 -10.25
CA VAL A 6 5.49 19.65 -9.61
C VAL A 6 6.90 19.34 -10.14
N LEU A 7 7.25 18.06 -10.27
CA LEU A 7 8.54 17.64 -10.83
C LEU A 7 8.75 18.14 -12.25
N GLY A 8 7.73 18.03 -13.12
CA GLY A 8 7.80 18.53 -14.49
C GLY A 8 7.97 20.05 -14.57
N LEU A 9 7.20 20.80 -13.77
CA LEU A 9 7.33 22.26 -13.71
C LEU A 9 8.68 22.70 -13.12
N TRP A 10 9.19 21.97 -12.13
CA TRP A 10 10.50 22.24 -11.54
C TRP A 10 11.64 21.94 -12.51
N SER A 11 11.56 20.84 -13.26
CA SER A 11 12.53 20.52 -14.32
C SER A 11 12.49 21.56 -15.44
N LEU A 12 11.30 22.02 -15.85
CA LEU A 12 11.18 23.13 -16.80
C LEU A 12 11.85 24.41 -16.28
N LYS A 13 11.67 24.73 -14.99
CA LYS A 13 12.27 25.92 -14.36
C LYS A 13 13.79 25.83 -14.21
N THR A 14 14.34 24.65 -13.93
CA THR A 14 15.76 24.47 -13.59
C THR A 14 16.63 24.05 -14.77
N GLN A 15 16.07 23.28 -15.71
CA GLN A 15 16.78 22.69 -16.84
C GLN A 15 16.30 23.24 -18.19
N GLY A 16 15.18 23.98 -18.22
CA GLY A 16 14.61 24.55 -19.45
C GLY A 16 13.93 23.52 -20.35
N THR A 17 13.83 22.27 -19.91
CA THR A 17 13.23 21.16 -20.65
C THR A 17 12.09 20.55 -19.85
N LEU A 18 11.06 20.10 -20.55
CA LEU A 18 9.97 19.34 -19.94
C LEU A 18 10.24 17.85 -20.19
N PRO A 19 10.50 17.03 -19.15
CA PRO A 19 10.64 15.60 -19.32
C PRO A 19 9.32 15.01 -19.83
N GLY A 20 9.44 14.03 -20.72
CA GLY A 20 8.32 13.27 -21.23
C GLY A 20 7.64 12.42 -20.14
N PRO A 21 6.46 11.85 -20.46
CA PRO A 21 5.69 11.07 -19.48
C PRO A 21 6.46 9.89 -18.89
N TRP A 22 7.28 9.21 -19.69
CA TRP A 22 8.07 8.06 -19.23
C TRP A 22 9.19 8.48 -18.27
N GLU A 23 9.92 9.55 -18.59
CA GLU A 23 10.99 10.06 -17.71
C GLU A 23 10.43 10.50 -16.35
N LEU A 24 9.28 11.18 -16.34
CA LEU A 24 8.63 11.58 -15.08
C LEU A 24 8.25 10.37 -14.23
N LEU A 25 7.78 9.28 -14.83
CA LEU A 25 7.45 8.05 -14.09
C LEU A 25 8.71 7.40 -13.50
N VAL A 26 9.77 7.29 -14.29
CA VAL A 26 11.05 6.69 -13.86
C VAL A 26 11.70 7.52 -12.76
N MET A 27 11.64 8.85 -12.83
CA MET A 27 12.24 9.74 -11.84
C MET A 27 11.38 9.90 -10.57
N GLY A 28 10.06 9.93 -10.72
CA GLY A 28 9.14 10.42 -9.69
C GLY A 28 8.14 9.42 -9.13
N LEU A 29 7.91 8.27 -9.79
CA LEU A 29 6.91 7.29 -9.34
C LEU A 29 7.52 5.91 -9.07
N LEU A 30 8.21 5.34 -10.06
CA LEU A 30 8.76 3.99 -9.98
C LEU A 30 9.69 3.73 -8.77
N PRO A 31 10.62 4.63 -8.41
CA PRO A 31 11.51 4.38 -7.26
C PRO A 31 10.79 4.38 -5.91
N PHE A 32 9.56 4.91 -5.82
CA PHE A 32 8.78 4.96 -4.58
C PHE A 32 7.89 3.73 -4.37
N ILE A 33 7.61 2.95 -5.42
CA ILE A 33 6.76 1.75 -5.35
C ILE A 33 7.23 0.75 -4.28
N PRO A 34 8.54 0.40 -4.18
CA PRO A 34 9.00 -0.53 -3.14
C PRO A 34 8.73 -0.02 -1.72
N GLY A 35 8.95 1.27 -1.49
CA GLY A 35 8.67 1.91 -0.20
C GLY A 35 7.18 1.92 0.13
N ASP A 36 6.33 2.12 -0.86
CA ASP A 36 4.87 2.10 -0.66
C ASP A 36 4.36 0.68 -0.38
N ILE A 37 4.89 -0.35 -1.04
CA ILE A 37 4.62 -1.77 -0.72
C ILE A 37 5.02 -2.06 0.73
N LEU A 38 6.19 -1.60 1.16
CA LEU A 38 6.64 -1.79 2.54
C LEU A 38 5.71 -1.10 3.55
N LYS A 39 5.29 0.13 3.28
CA LYS A 39 4.37 0.88 4.15
C LYS A 39 3.02 0.19 4.27
N ILE A 40 2.39 -0.20 3.16
CA ILE A 40 1.07 -0.85 3.22
C ILE A 40 1.15 -2.21 3.90
N THR A 41 2.22 -2.97 3.66
CA THR A 41 2.44 -4.27 4.31
C THR A 41 2.66 -4.09 5.81
N GLY A 42 3.47 -3.10 6.19
CA GLY A 42 3.68 -2.74 7.60
C GLY A 42 2.40 -2.30 8.28
N ALA A 43 1.61 -1.43 7.64
CA ALA A 43 0.32 -0.99 8.16
C ALA A 43 -0.67 -2.15 8.31
N ALA A 44 -0.74 -3.06 7.33
CA ALA A 44 -1.61 -4.24 7.38
C ALA A 44 -1.18 -5.21 8.48
N ALA A 45 0.11 -5.50 8.60
CA ALA A 45 0.65 -6.36 9.65
C ALA A 45 0.43 -5.77 11.04
N LEU A 46 0.66 -4.47 11.20
CA LEU A 46 0.44 -3.76 12.46
C LEU A 46 -1.05 -3.74 12.83
N THR A 47 -1.93 -3.45 11.87
CA THR A 47 -3.38 -3.46 12.10
C THR A 47 -3.85 -4.85 12.50
N ARG A 48 -3.32 -5.90 11.86
CA ARG A 48 -3.61 -7.30 12.24
C ARG A 48 -3.07 -7.67 13.63
N ALA A 49 -1.95 -7.10 14.05
CA ALA A 49 -1.37 -7.36 15.36
C ALA A 49 -2.12 -6.65 16.49
N ILE A 50 -2.59 -5.42 16.25
CA ILE A 50 -3.27 -4.61 17.26
C ILE A 50 -4.77 -4.92 17.32
N THR A 51 -5.41 -5.17 16.17
CA THR A 51 -6.85 -5.42 16.11
C THR A 51 -7.11 -6.87 16.53
N PRO A 52 -7.79 -7.12 17.67
CA PRO A 52 -8.18 -8.46 18.04
C PRO A 52 -9.10 -9.01 16.94
N LYS A 53 -8.85 -10.26 16.53
CA LYS A 53 -9.70 -10.97 15.57
C LYS A 53 -10.99 -11.40 16.26
N GLU A 54 -11.81 -10.44 16.67
CA GLU A 54 -13.13 -10.73 17.23
C GLU A 54 -14.05 -11.24 16.11
N PRO A 55 -14.62 -12.44 16.23
CA PRO A 55 -15.54 -12.96 15.23
C PRO A 55 -16.77 -12.05 15.15
N TYR A 56 -17.03 -11.50 13.97
CA TYR A 56 -18.19 -10.67 13.71
C TYR A 56 -19.29 -11.55 13.11
N GLY A 57 -20.35 -11.84 13.88
CA GLY A 57 -21.49 -12.65 13.42
C GLY A 57 -21.35 -14.16 13.67
N GLU A 58 -21.62 -14.99 12.65
CA GLU A 58 -21.62 -16.46 12.69
C GLU A 58 -20.27 -17.12 12.32
N GLU A 59 -19.14 -16.42 12.44
CA GLU A 59 -17.85 -17.05 12.20
C GLU A 59 -17.56 -18.10 13.29
N ILE A 60 -17.67 -19.38 12.93
CA ILE A 60 -17.37 -20.51 13.81
C ILE A 60 -15.87 -20.47 14.09
N ASP A 61 -15.54 -20.15 15.33
CA ASP A 61 -14.18 -20.18 15.83
C ASP A 61 -13.57 -21.57 15.55
N ILE A 62 -12.40 -21.64 14.94
CA ILE A 62 -11.78 -22.89 14.49
C ILE A 62 -11.53 -23.82 15.69
N GLN A 63 -11.34 -23.24 16.88
CA GLN A 63 -11.24 -23.94 18.16
C GLN A 63 -12.57 -24.57 18.61
N LYS A 64 -13.72 -24.00 18.22
CA LYS A 64 -15.06 -24.55 18.48
C LYS A 64 -15.42 -25.68 17.52
N ALA A 65 -14.86 -25.69 16.32
CA ALA A 65 -15.05 -26.77 15.33
C ALA A 65 -14.36 -28.08 15.75
N GLU A 66 -13.25 -28.01 16.48
CA GLU A 66 -12.48 -29.19 16.92
C GLU A 66 -13.24 -30.03 17.99
N GLY A 67 -14.17 -29.42 18.72
CA GLY A 67 -15.07 -30.10 19.66
C GLY A 67 -16.38 -30.60 19.06
N TRP A 68 -16.64 -30.35 17.77
CA TRP A 68 -17.91 -30.69 17.13
C TRP A 68 -17.92 -32.17 16.71
N ARG A 69 -18.37 -33.05 17.61
CA ARG A 69 -18.77 -34.41 17.24
C ARG A 69 -20.12 -34.33 16.53
N VAL A 70 -20.08 -34.34 15.20
CA VAL A 70 -21.27 -34.55 14.36
C VAL A 70 -21.94 -35.89 14.74
N PRO A 71 -23.28 -35.94 14.82
CA PRO A 71 -24.02 -37.19 15.03
C PRO A 71 -23.89 -38.17 13.86
#